data_AF-A0A7W6Q7X8-F1
#
_entry.id   AF-A0A7W6Q7X8-F1
#
_cell.length_a   1.000
_cell.length_b   1.000
_cell.length_c   1.000
_cell.angle_alpha   90.00
_cell.angle_beta   90.00
_cell.angle_gamma   90.00
#
_symmetry.space_group_name_H-M   'P 1'
#
loop_
_entity.id
_entity.type
_entity.pdbx_description
1 polymer ?
#
loop_
_entity_poly.entity_id
_entity_poly.type
_entity_poly.pdbx_seq_one_letter_code
_entity_poly.pdbx_strand_id
1 'polypeptide(L)'
;MEPTEMMRSLRAQKLSLREIADRLGVSHQTVFYALGGKRSKTPKRTAANDNSTAGRVVRLSPWNGGCSTTSGMAPVTVPHIPTLDTAEVEPSDRELLLAGLQVASQQVAA
;
A
#
# COMPACT_ATOMS: atom_id res chain seq x y z
N MET A 1 28.70 11.15 -35.88
CA MET A 1 29.31 10.97 -34.54
C MET A 1 28.25 10.38 -33.66
N GLU A 2 28.53 9.26 -33.01
CA GLU A 2 27.54 8.57 -32.18
C GLU A 2 27.21 9.42 -30.93
N PRO A 3 25.93 9.53 -30.49
CA PRO A 3 25.56 10.34 -29.33
C PRO A 3 26.30 9.94 -28.04
N THR A 4 26.62 8.65 -27.91
CA THR A 4 27.38 8.10 -26.78
C THR A 4 28.84 8.55 -26.77
N GLU A 5 29.47 8.73 -27.94
CA GLU A 5 30.84 9.25 -28.05
C GLU A 5 30.90 10.72 -27.63
N MET A 6 29.90 11.52 -28.00
CA MET A 6 29.79 12.91 -27.53
C MET A 6 29.64 12.99 -26.01
N MET A 7 28.85 12.11 -25.39
CA MET A 7 28.73 12.08 -23.92
C MET A 7 30.06 11.71 -23.25
N ARG A 8 30.82 10.77 -23.83
CA ARG A 8 32.14 10.37 -23.32
C ARG A 8 33.17 11.50 -23.44
N SER A 9 33.19 12.23 -24.55
CA SER A 9 34.12 13.34 -24.74
C SER A 9 33.85 14.49 -23.77
N LEU A 10 32.57 14.84 -23.55
CA LEU A 10 32.19 15.84 -22.54
C LEU A 10 32.50 15.37 -21.12
N ARG A 11 32.37 14.07 -20.83
CA ARG A 11 32.76 13.50 -19.54
C ARG A 11 34.28 13.58 -19.32
N ALA A 12 35.08 13.40 -20.37
CA ALA A 12 36.54 13.55 -20.32
C ALA A 12 36.97 15.00 -20.02
N GLN A 13 36.16 16.00 -20.41
CA GLN A 13 36.33 17.40 -20.03
C GLN A 13 35.93 17.69 -18.57
N LYS A 14 35.64 16.65 -17.76
CA LYS A 14 35.23 16.72 -16.35
C LYS A 14 33.90 17.40 -16.09
N LEU A 15 33.04 17.53 -17.11
CA LEU A 15 31.67 18.00 -16.87
C LEU A 15 30.89 17.01 -16.00
N SER A 16 30.02 17.56 -15.17
CA SER A 16 29.00 16.78 -14.47
C SER A 16 28.01 16.19 -15.47
N LEU A 17 27.40 15.07 -15.11
CA LEU A 17 26.37 14.43 -15.93
C LEU A 17 25.17 15.37 -16.20
N ARG A 18 24.90 16.32 -15.29
CA ARG A 18 23.79 17.26 -15.41
C ARG A 18 24.08 18.32 -16.47
N GLU A 19 25.28 18.88 -16.46
CA GLU A 19 25.71 19.83 -17.50
C GLU A 19 25.77 19.18 -18.88
N ILE A 20 26.16 17.90 -18.97
CA ILE A 20 26.11 17.13 -20.23
C ILE A 20 24.67 16.98 -20.71
N ALA A 21 23.75 16.69 -19.79
CA ALA A 21 22.33 16.52 -20.09
C ALA A 21 21.71 17.83 -20.59
N ASP A 22 22.00 18.95 -19.91
CA ASP A 22 21.52 20.29 -20.27
C ASP A 22 22.03 20.70 -21.66
N ARG A 23 23.29 20.41 -21.99
CA ARG A 23 23.88 20.71 -23.31
C ARG A 23 23.29 19.90 -24.45
N LEU A 24 22.89 18.65 -24.18
CA LEU A 24 22.38 17.72 -25.19
C LEU A 24 20.85 17.66 -25.23
N GLY A 25 20.15 18.40 -24.37
CA GLY A 25 18.69 18.40 -24.29
C GLY A 25 18.10 17.04 -23.87
N VAL A 26 18.84 16.26 -23.09
CA VAL A 26 18.42 14.94 -22.62
C VAL A 26 18.30 14.91 -21.10
N SER A 27 17.70 13.86 -20.55
CA SER A 27 17.68 13.69 -19.09
C SER A 27 19.07 13.29 -18.56
N HIS A 28 19.40 13.77 -17.35
CA HIS A 28 20.59 13.34 -16.61
C HIS A 28 20.67 11.80 -16.48
N GLN A 29 19.52 11.15 -16.33
CA GLN A 29 19.43 9.69 -16.22
C GLN A 29 19.79 8.98 -17.54
N THR A 30 19.45 9.57 -18.68
CA THR A 30 19.85 9.09 -20.00
C THR A 30 21.37 9.09 -20.13
N VAL A 31 22.01 10.20 -19.75
CA VAL A 31 23.48 10.31 -19.76
C VAL A 31 24.12 9.27 -18.83
N PHE A 32 23.56 9.09 -17.63
CA PHE A 32 24.04 8.09 -16.67
C PHE A 32 24.05 6.67 -17.26
N TYR A 33 22.95 6.24 -17.88
CA TYR A 33 22.88 4.89 -18.47
C TYR A 33 23.71 4.76 -19.75
N ALA A 34 23.75 5.80 -20.59
CA ALA A 34 24.56 5.83 -21.81
C ALA A 34 26.07 5.69 -21.53
N LEU A 35 26.53 6.20 -20.38
CA LEU A 35 27.90 6.05 -19.91
C LEU A 35 28.16 4.75 -19.12
N GLY A 36 27.20 3.82 -19.08
CA GLY A 36 27.36 2.52 -18.41
C GLY A 36 27.07 2.54 -16.91
N GLY A 37 26.44 3.60 -16.41
CA GLY A 37 25.98 3.68 -15.03
C GLY A 37 25.01 2.54 -14.70
N LYS A 38 25.24 1.88 -13.56
CA LYS A 38 24.35 0.82 -13.05
C LYS A 38 23.60 1.35 -11.84
N ARG A 39 22.28 1.23 -11.86
CA ARG A 39 21.45 1.55 -10.70
C ARG A 39 21.71 0.51 -9.62
N SER A 40 22.06 0.96 -8.42
CA SER A 40 22.18 0.06 -7.27
C SER A 40 20.83 -0.63 -7.03
N LYS A 41 20.84 -1.95 -6.91
CA LYS A 41 19.67 -2.71 -6.48
C LYS A 41 19.50 -2.45 -5.00
N THR A 42 18.68 -1.47 -4.63
CA THR A 42 18.24 -1.33 -3.25
C THR A 42 17.54 -2.63 -2.86
N PRO A 43 17.92 -3.28 -1.74
CA PRO A 43 17.21 -4.46 -1.27
C PRO A 43 15.73 -4.09 -1.09
N LYS A 44 14.82 -4.97 -1.53
CA LYS A 44 13.39 -4.79 -1.24
C LYS A 44 13.26 -4.77 0.29
N ARG A 45 12.97 -3.61 0.84
CA ARG A 45 12.57 -3.49 2.24
C ARG A 45 11.24 -4.23 2.38
N THR A 46 11.19 -5.23 3.25
CA THR A 46 9.93 -5.85 3.65
C THR A 46 9.03 -4.74 4.17
N ALA A 47 7.79 -4.72 3.70
CA ALA A 47 6.84 -3.73 4.18
C ALA A 47 6.68 -3.90 5.70
N ALA A 48 6.76 -2.82 6.48
CA ALA A 48 6.62 -2.90 7.93
C ALA A 48 5.22 -3.42 8.36
N ASN A 49 4.26 -3.36 7.44
CA ASN A 49 2.91 -3.90 7.55
C ASN A 49 2.72 -5.19 6.74
N ASP A 50 3.78 -5.99 6.53
CA ASP A 50 3.62 -7.29 5.89
C ASP A 50 2.74 -8.17 6.77
N ASN A 51 1.47 -8.23 6.36
CA ASN A 51 0.35 -8.81 7.06
C ASN A 51 0.07 -10.22 6.49
N SER A 52 0.95 -10.70 5.61
CA SER A 52 0.93 -12.01 4.98
C SER A 52 1.83 -12.98 5.76
N THR A 53 1.38 -13.44 6.92
CA THR A 53 2.02 -14.58 7.62
C THR A 53 1.00 -15.70 7.78
N ALA A 54 1.43 -16.95 7.56
CA ALA A 54 0.59 -18.14 7.78
C ALA A 54 -0.02 -18.13 9.19
N GLY A 55 -1.34 -18.32 9.29
CA GLY A 55 -2.09 -18.27 10.56
C GLY A 55 -2.62 -16.88 10.94
N ARG A 56 -2.70 -15.93 10.01
CA ARG A 56 -3.33 -14.62 10.22
C ARG A 56 -4.44 -14.38 9.20
N VAL A 57 -5.49 -13.69 9.63
CA VAL A 57 -6.60 -13.27 8.76
C VAL A 57 -6.52 -11.75 8.58
N VAL A 58 -6.65 -11.29 7.34
CA VAL A 58 -6.78 -9.87 7.02
C VAL A 58 -8.27 -9.50 7.11
N ARG A 59 -8.63 -8.60 8.02
CA ARG A 59 -9.96 -8.00 8.09
C ARG A 59 -9.88 -6.51 7.79
N LEU A 60 -10.90 -5.97 7.13
CA LEU A 60 -11.04 -4.53 6.96
C LEU A 60 -11.64 -3.92 8.22
N SER A 61 -11.00 -2.91 8.79
CA SER A 61 -11.54 -2.14 9.90
C SER A 61 -11.60 -0.65 9.56
N PRO A 62 -12.50 0.11 10.21
CA PRO A 62 -12.49 1.57 10.14
C PRO A 62 -11.12 2.13 10.51
N TRP A 63 -10.69 3.15 9.79
CA TRP A 63 -9.36 3.74 9.90
C TRP A 63 -9.14 4.50 11.22
N ASN A 64 -8.01 4.27 11.89
CA ASN A 64 -7.65 4.87 13.18
C ASN A 64 -6.38 5.77 13.15
N GLY A 65 -5.96 6.28 11.99
CA GLY A 65 -5.12 7.50 11.94
C GLY A 65 -3.81 7.53 11.13
N GLY A 66 -3.51 6.58 10.23
CA GLY A 66 -2.39 6.71 9.26
C GLY A 66 -2.78 7.20 7.84
N CYS A 67 -1.97 6.88 6.82
CA CYS A 67 -2.24 7.20 5.40
C CYS A 67 -3.53 6.53 4.89
N SER A 68 -4.60 7.32 4.81
CA SER A 68 -5.95 6.93 4.41
C SER A 68 -5.98 6.34 2.99
N THR A 69 -6.64 5.19 2.83
CA THR A 69 -7.17 4.78 1.53
C THR A 69 -8.49 5.51 1.28
N THR A 70 -8.85 5.78 0.02
CA THR A 70 -10.12 6.45 -0.38
C THR A 70 -11.37 5.78 0.21
N SER A 71 -11.28 4.52 0.62
CA SER A 71 -12.36 3.74 1.22
C SER A 71 -12.60 3.99 2.72
N GLY A 72 -11.70 4.70 3.41
CA GLY A 72 -11.78 4.87 4.87
C GLY A 72 -11.54 3.58 5.67
N MET A 73 -11.14 2.49 5.01
CA MET A 73 -10.85 1.19 5.61
C MET A 73 -9.36 0.87 5.60
N ALA A 74 -8.88 0.26 6.68
CA ALA A 74 -7.52 -0.26 6.83
C ALA A 74 -7.53 -1.80 6.83
N PRO A 75 -6.65 -2.48 6.08
CA PRO A 75 -6.43 -3.90 6.30
C PRO A 75 -5.69 -4.11 7.64
N VAL A 76 -6.35 -4.74 8.60
CA VAL A 76 -5.78 -5.14 9.89
C VAL A 76 -5.58 -6.64 9.91
N THR A 77 -4.38 -7.07 10.26
CA THR A 77 -4.14 -8.48 10.58
C THR A 77 -4.47 -8.81 12.01
N VAL A 78 -5.27 -9.84 12.18
CA VAL A 78 -5.62 -10.44 13.47
C VAL A 78 -5.11 -11.88 13.49
N PRO A 79 -4.63 -12.42 14.63
CA PRO A 79 -4.34 -13.85 14.76
C PRO A 79 -5.57 -14.70 14.40
N HIS A 80 -5.36 -15.77 13.64
CA HIS A 80 -6.42 -16.73 13.34
C HIS A 80 -6.73 -17.56 14.59
N ILE A 81 -7.92 -17.36 15.16
CA ILE A 81 -8.42 -18.13 16.30
C ILE A 81 -9.47 -19.10 15.74
N PRO A 82 -9.13 -20.40 15.57
CA PRO A 82 -10.00 -21.37 14.87
C PRO A 82 -11.34 -21.60 15.58
N THR A 83 -11.45 -21.29 16.88
CA THR A 83 -12.69 -21.40 17.64
C THR A 83 -13.72 -20.32 17.31
N LEU A 84 -13.35 -19.26 16.58
CA LEU A 84 -14.27 -18.18 16.17
C LEU A 84 -14.83 -18.36 14.75
N ASP A 85 -14.28 -19.27 13.95
CA ASP A 85 -14.77 -19.54 12.60
C ASP A 85 -16.09 -20.36 12.61
N THR A 86 -16.34 -21.07 13.70
CA THR A 86 -17.58 -21.82 13.96
C THR A 86 -18.55 -21.09 14.88
N ALA A 87 -18.35 -19.79 15.14
CA ALA A 87 -19.40 -18.98 15.73
C ALA A 87 -20.50 -18.79 14.67
N GLU A 88 -21.28 -19.85 14.43
CA GLU A 88 -22.67 -19.66 14.06
C GLU A 88 -23.23 -18.74 15.14
N VAL A 89 -23.67 -17.56 14.70
CA VAL A 89 -24.53 -16.73 15.51
C VAL A 89 -25.75 -17.59 15.77
N GLU A 90 -25.76 -18.26 16.92
CA GLU A 90 -26.96 -18.90 17.46
C GLU A 90 -28.09 -17.88 17.30
N PRO A 91 -29.19 -18.20 16.60
CA PRO A 91 -30.19 -17.22 16.17
C PRO A 91 -31.07 -16.72 17.33
N SER A 92 -30.52 -16.50 18.52
CA SER A 92 -31.23 -15.93 19.68
C SER A 92 -31.26 -14.39 19.67
N ASP A 93 -30.33 -13.73 18.97
CA ASP A 93 -30.30 -12.25 18.91
C ASP A 93 -31.36 -11.68 17.96
N ARG A 94 -31.81 -12.44 16.96
CA ARG A 94 -32.84 -12.01 16.02
C ARG A 94 -34.24 -12.04 16.65
N GLU A 95 -34.48 -12.96 17.58
CA GLU A 95 -35.71 -13.01 18.38
C GLU A 95 -35.74 -11.90 19.43
N LEU A 96 -34.61 -11.57 20.07
CA LEU A 96 -34.51 -10.44 21.01
C LEU A 96 -34.78 -9.09 20.34
N LEU A 97 -34.31 -8.90 19.10
CA LEU A 97 -34.52 -7.66 18.34
C LEU A 97 -35.98 -7.52 17.84
N LEU A 98 -36.64 -8.64 17.50
CA LEU A 98 -38.05 -8.66 17.10
C LEU A 98 -38.98 -8.50 18.30
N ALA A 99 -38.67 -9.12 19.44
CA ALA A 99 -39.38 -8.92 20.70
C ALA A 99 -39.28 -7.46 21.20
N GLY A 100 -38.11 -6.83 21.07
CA GLY A 100 -37.92 -5.42 21.41
C GLY A 100 -38.74 -4.45 20.55
N LEU A 101 -38.88 -4.73 19.24
CA LEU A 101 -39.72 -3.93 18.35
C LEU A 101 -41.22 -4.07 18.64
N GLN A 102 -41.67 -5.25 19.07
CA GLN A 102 -43.08 -5.54 19.34
C GLN A 102 -43.56 -4.85 20.63
N VAL A 103 -42.70 -4.74 21.65
CA VAL A 103 -43.01 -4.02 22.89
C VAL A 103 -43.08 -2.51 22.67
N ALA A 104 -42.24 -1.95 21.80
CA ALA A 104 -42.24 -0.53 21.48
C ALA A 104 -43.51 -0.05 20.75
N SER A 105 -44.18 -0.92 19.99
CA SER A 105 -45.42 -0.56 19.27
C SER A 105 -46.69 -0.63 20.14
N GLN A 106 -46.70 -1.42 21.23
CA GLN A 106 -47.85 -1.47 22.15
C GLN A 106 -47.90 -0.29 23.13
N GLN A 107 -46.77 0.36 23.43
CA GLN A 107 -46.73 1.52 24.33
C GLN A 107 -47.14 2.84 23.67
N VAL A 108 -47.36 2.86 22.36
CA VAL A 108 -47.82 4.05 21.62
C VAL A 108 -49.33 4.03 21.37
N ALA A 109 -50.01 2.93 21.70
CA ALA A 109 -51.44 2.72 21.44
C ALA A 109 -52.32 2.65 22.72
N ALA A 110 -51.84 3.18 23.85
CA ALA A 110 -52.61 3.32 25.09
C ALA A 110 -52.87 4.80 25.41
#